data_AF-A0AAX4HTM7-F1
#
_entry.id   AF-A0AAX4HTM7-F1
#
_cell.length_a   1.000
_cell.length_b   1.000
_cell.length_c   1.000
_cell.angle_alpha   90.00
_cell.angle_beta   90.00
_cell.angle_gamma   90.00
#
_symmetry.space_group_name_H-M   'P 1'
#
loop_
_entity.id
_entity.type
_entity.pdbx_description
1 polymer ?
#
loop_
_entity_poly.entity_id
_entity_poly.type
_entity_poly.pdbx_seq_one_letter_code
_entity_poly.pdbx_strand_id
1 'polypeptide(L)'
;MKNPELDPNKALDVIREIENMAGMPNFDLEQREDIQVKIRVNEQVGPAMFRPDPLIPGGYIANSLTIRAMRPDIFVLGESLEDFSAEIECACGKTLDVQFWKLCPFCAREIKP
;
A
#
# COMPACT_ATOMS: atom_id res chain seq x y z
N MET A 1 59.15 0.70 -1.75
CA MET A 1 58.14 0.69 -2.83
C MET A 1 57.25 1.91 -2.64
N LYS A 2 57.34 2.91 -3.53
CA LYS A 2 56.50 4.12 -3.48
C LYS A 2 55.17 3.79 -4.16
N ASN A 3 54.06 3.94 -3.45
CA ASN A 3 52.72 3.61 -3.93
C ASN A 3 52.29 4.66 -4.98
N PRO A 4 52.01 4.28 -6.24
CA PRO A 4 51.71 5.24 -7.29
C PRO A 4 50.24 5.68 -7.22
N GLU A 5 50.06 7.00 -7.29
CA GLU A 5 48.87 7.69 -7.81
C GLU A 5 47.62 7.80 -6.92
N LEU A 6 47.73 8.57 -5.83
CA LEU A 6 46.69 9.57 -5.56
C LEU A 6 47.01 10.82 -6.37
N ASP A 7 46.55 10.86 -7.61
CA ASP A 7 46.56 12.07 -8.43
C ASP A 7 45.65 13.11 -7.76
N PRO A 8 46.19 14.25 -7.29
CA PRO A 8 45.41 15.27 -6.57
C PRO A 8 44.24 15.79 -7.40
N ASN A 9 44.35 15.77 -8.73
CA ASN A 9 43.30 16.22 -9.62
C ASN A 9 42.13 15.21 -9.64
N LYS A 10 42.43 13.91 -9.70
CA LYS A 10 41.41 12.85 -9.57
C LYS A 10 40.71 12.88 -8.22
N ALA A 11 41.44 13.17 -7.15
CA ALA A 11 40.87 13.30 -5.82
C ALA A 11 39.93 14.52 -5.72
N LEU A 12 40.30 15.64 -6.34
CA LEU A 12 39.46 16.85 -6.42
C LEU A 12 38.18 16.62 -7.22
N ASP A 13 38.26 15.86 -8.31
CA ASP A 13 37.09 15.53 -9.13
C ASP A 13 36.09 14.67 -8.34
N VAL A 14 36.57 13.66 -7.61
CA VAL A 14 35.74 12.81 -6.73
C VAL A 14 35.14 13.61 -5.57
N ILE A 15 35.90 14.52 -4.95
CA ILE A 15 35.40 15.38 -3.87
C ILE A 15 34.29 16.31 -4.40
N ARG A 16 34.47 16.88 -5.60
CA ARG A 16 33.44 17.72 -6.25
C ARG A 16 32.18 16.94 -6.58
N GLU A 17 32.29 15.70 -7.07
CA GLU A 17 31.13 14.83 -7.30
C GLU A 17 30.36 14.54 -6.00
N ILE A 18 31.08 14.24 -4.91
CA ILE A 18 30.48 14.00 -3.59
C ILE A 18 29.84 15.27 -3.01
N GLU A 19 30.49 16.43 -3.14
CA GLU A 19 29.95 17.73 -2.72
C GLU A 19 28.69 18.09 -3.50
N ASN A 20 28.63 17.79 -4.80
CA ASN A 20 27.45 18.01 -5.63
C ASN A 20 26.30 17.03 -5.30
N MET A 21 26.60 15.85 -4.76
CA MET A 21 25.61 14.89 -4.25
C MET A 21 25.15 15.20 -2.82
N ALA A 22 25.95 15.94 -2.05
CA ALA A 22 25.63 16.33 -0.67
C ALA A 22 24.50 17.37 -0.65
N GLY A 23 23.27 16.89 -0.64
CA GLY A 23 22.05 17.72 -0.65
C GLY A 23 20.96 17.18 -1.55
N MET A 24 21.26 16.19 -2.40
CA MET A 24 20.23 15.46 -3.13
C MET A 24 19.69 14.33 -2.25
N PRO A 25 18.37 14.21 -2.05
CA PRO A 25 17.81 13.06 -1.36
C PRO A 25 18.15 11.78 -2.15
N ASN A 26 18.72 10.78 -1.48
CA ASN A 26 19.09 9.48 -2.08
C ASN A 26 17.89 8.67 -2.57
N PHE A 27 16.67 9.13 -2.28
CA PHE A 27 15.42 8.52 -2.66
C PHE A 27 14.53 9.60 -3.23
N ASP A 28 13.88 9.31 -4.35
CA ASP A 28 12.88 10.18 -4.93
C ASP A 28 11.63 10.15 -4.04
N LEU A 29 11.47 11.19 -3.22
CA LEU A 29 10.34 11.35 -2.31
C LEU A 29 9.06 11.78 -3.05
N GLU A 30 9.17 12.18 -4.33
CA GLU A 30 8.02 12.53 -5.17
C GLU A 30 7.52 11.34 -6.00
N GLN A 31 8.26 10.22 -6.00
CA GLN A 31 7.89 9.02 -6.74
C GLN A 31 6.69 8.32 -6.08
N ARG A 32 5.50 8.62 -6.60
CA ARG A 32 4.28 7.86 -6.26
C ARG A 32 4.36 6.49 -6.91
N GLU A 33 4.57 5.45 -6.10
CA GLU A 33 4.46 4.07 -6.55
C GLU A 33 3.01 3.59 -6.47
N ASP A 34 2.44 3.23 -7.61
CA ASP A 34 1.15 2.53 -7.67
C ASP A 34 1.35 1.06 -7.25
N ILE A 35 1.07 0.74 -5.99
CA ILE A 35 1.12 -0.64 -5.49
C ILE A 35 -0.13 -1.39 -5.95
N GLN A 36 0.00 -2.22 -6.99
CA GLN A 36 -1.08 -3.12 -7.42
C GLN A 36 -1.11 -4.40 -6.59
N VAL A 37 -2.10 -4.53 -5.71
CA VAL A 37 -2.32 -5.74 -4.91
C VAL A 37 -3.16 -6.76 -5.70
N LYS A 38 -2.66 -8.00 -5.83
CA LYS A 38 -3.39 -9.10 -6.46
C LYS A 38 -4.29 -9.81 -5.44
N ILE A 39 -5.59 -9.84 -5.69
CA ILE A 39 -6.56 -10.54 -4.84
C ILE A 39 -7.26 -11.65 -5.63
N ARG A 40 -7.15 -12.89 -5.15
CA ARG A 40 -7.79 -14.08 -5.75
C ARG A 40 -9.00 -14.51 -4.95
N VAL A 41 -10.03 -14.98 -5.65
CA VAL A 41 -11.26 -15.49 -5.03
C VAL A 41 -10.96 -16.82 -4.31
N ASN A 42 -11.37 -16.90 -3.04
CA ASN A 42 -11.43 -18.14 -2.28
C ASN A 42 -12.61 -18.10 -1.30
N GLU A 43 -13.65 -18.90 -1.56
CA GLU A 43 -14.88 -18.96 -0.77
C GLU A 43 -14.70 -19.61 0.62
N GLN A 44 -13.54 -20.22 0.90
CA GLN A 44 -13.20 -20.71 2.25
C GLN A 44 -12.80 -19.56 3.20
N VAL A 45 -12.51 -18.38 2.65
CA VAL A 45 -12.23 -17.20 3.45
C VAL A 45 -13.54 -16.60 3.94
N GLY A 46 -13.59 -16.24 5.22
CA GLY A 46 -14.76 -15.61 5.80
C GLY A 46 -15.10 -14.26 5.13
N PRO A 47 -16.36 -13.81 5.20
CA PRO A 47 -16.73 -12.48 4.72
C PRO A 47 -16.00 -11.38 5.49
N ALA A 48 -15.71 -10.27 4.80
CA ALA A 48 -14.93 -9.14 5.32
C ALA A 48 -13.50 -9.50 5.76
N MET A 49 -12.95 -10.61 5.28
CA MET A 49 -11.59 -11.05 5.62
C MET A 49 -10.71 -11.18 4.38
N PHE A 50 -9.42 -10.91 4.60
CA PHE A 50 -8.35 -11.15 3.65
C PHE A 50 -7.30 -12.04 4.31
N ARG A 51 -6.75 -12.99 3.56
CA ARG A 51 -5.62 -13.80 4.01
C ARG A 51 -4.51 -13.75 2.97
N PRO A 52 -3.23 -13.91 3.34
CA PRO A 52 -2.15 -14.03 2.38
C PRO A 52 -2.43 -15.18 1.39
N ASP A 53 -2.18 -14.96 0.10
CA ASP A 53 -2.31 -16.02 -0.90
C ASP A 53 -1.11 -16.98 -0.79
N PRO A 54 -1.32 -18.28 -0.51
CA PRO A 54 -0.22 -19.25 -0.46
C PRO A 54 0.45 -19.48 -1.82
N LEU A 55 -0.17 -19.07 -2.93
CA LEU A 55 0.33 -19.29 -4.29
C LEU A 55 1.01 -18.04 -4.88
N ILE A 56 0.66 -16.85 -4.43
CA ILE A 56 1.11 -15.57 -5.01
C ILE A 56 1.77 -14.75 -3.90
N PRO A 57 3.11 -14.64 -3.87
CA PRO A 57 3.81 -13.76 -2.94
C PRO A 57 3.30 -12.32 -3.06
N GLY A 58 2.98 -11.70 -1.92
CA GLY A 58 2.39 -10.35 -1.85
C GLY A 58 0.92 -10.27 -2.30
N GLY A 59 0.32 -11.39 -2.70
CA GLY A 59 -1.11 -11.49 -3.02
C GLY A 59 -1.96 -11.84 -1.80
N TYR A 60 -3.27 -11.64 -1.95
CA TYR A 60 -4.26 -12.01 -0.94
C TYR A 60 -5.35 -12.90 -1.53
N ILE A 61 -6.00 -13.67 -0.68
CA ILE A 61 -7.24 -14.38 -0.97
C ILE A 61 -8.37 -13.79 -0.12
N ALA A 62 -9.53 -13.68 -0.74
CA ALA A 62 -10.78 -13.26 -0.10
C ALA A 62 -11.97 -13.91 -0.79
N ASN A 63 -13.12 -13.99 -0.14
CA ASN A 63 -14.31 -14.48 -0.81
C ASN A 63 -14.85 -13.48 -1.84
N SER A 64 -15.63 -13.97 -2.79
CA SER A 64 -16.14 -13.15 -3.90
C SER A 64 -16.99 -11.98 -3.42
N LEU A 65 -17.75 -12.16 -2.33
CA LEU A 65 -18.57 -11.10 -1.75
C LEU A 65 -17.71 -9.95 -1.22
N THR A 66 -16.65 -10.25 -0.48
CA THR A 66 -15.73 -9.25 0.10
C THR A 66 -15.05 -8.45 -1.01
N ILE A 67 -14.56 -9.13 -2.05
CA ILE A 67 -13.93 -8.49 -3.20
C ILE A 67 -14.90 -7.53 -3.90
N ARG A 68 -16.17 -7.95 -4.08
CA ARG A 68 -17.20 -7.10 -4.69
C ARG A 68 -17.64 -5.96 -3.79
N ALA A 69 -17.57 -6.12 -2.47
CA ALA A 69 -18.03 -5.14 -1.49
C ALA A 69 -16.99 -4.05 -1.19
N MET A 70 -15.71 -4.31 -1.45
CA MET A 70 -14.61 -3.39 -1.19
C MET A 70 -14.63 -2.18 -2.14
N ARG A 71 -14.20 -1.02 -1.64
CA ARG A 71 -13.91 0.15 -2.48
C ARG A 71 -12.62 -0.05 -3.29
N PRO A 72 -12.57 0.33 -4.57
CA PRO A 72 -11.39 0.13 -5.42
C PRO A 72 -10.22 1.07 -5.07
N ASP A 73 -10.50 2.20 -4.43
CA ASP A 73 -9.59 3.31 -4.11
C ASP A 73 -9.12 3.33 -2.65
N ILE A 74 -9.38 2.24 -1.92
CA ILE A 74 -9.12 2.09 -0.48
C ILE A 74 -7.65 2.30 -0.08
N PHE A 75 -6.70 2.07 -1.00
CA PHE A 75 -5.26 2.19 -0.76
C PHE A 75 -4.63 3.44 -1.38
N VAL A 76 -5.44 4.37 -1.90
CA VAL A 76 -4.96 5.61 -2.56
C VAL A 76 -4.64 6.72 -1.53
N LEU A 77 -4.87 6.49 -0.24
CA LEU A 77 -4.69 7.50 0.79
C LEU A 77 -3.22 7.60 1.24
N GLY A 78 -2.56 8.67 0.82
CA GLY A 78 -1.22 9.06 1.27
C GLY A 78 -1.20 9.57 2.72
N GLU A 79 -0.12 9.21 3.41
CA GLU A 79 0.45 9.64 4.71
C GLU A 79 -0.44 10.00 5.94
N SER A 80 -1.76 10.20 5.83
CA SER A 80 -2.61 10.52 6.98
C SER A 80 -3.88 9.66 7.01
N LEU A 81 -3.82 8.50 7.68
CA LEU A 81 -5.00 7.76 8.16
C LEU A 81 -5.41 8.29 9.56
N GLU A 82 -5.45 9.61 9.74
CA GLU A 82 -5.80 10.20 11.03
C GLU A 82 -7.30 10.01 11.32
N ASP A 83 -7.61 9.11 12.26
CA ASP A 83 -8.70 9.09 13.25
C ASP A 83 -10.17 9.33 12.83
N PHE A 84 -10.55 9.17 11.56
CA PHE A 84 -11.97 9.19 11.18
C PHE A 84 -12.54 7.79 10.95
N SER A 85 -12.75 6.99 12.01
CA SER A 85 -13.60 5.80 11.84
C SER A 85 -15.04 6.21 11.59
N ALA A 86 -15.65 5.66 10.55
CA ALA A 86 -17.05 5.94 10.20
C ALA A 86 -17.86 4.63 10.27
N GLU A 87 -18.06 4.18 11.51
CA GLU A 87 -18.80 2.96 11.78
C GLU A 87 -20.31 3.14 11.59
N ILE A 88 -20.91 2.26 10.80
CA ILE A 88 -22.38 2.13 10.72
C ILE A 88 -22.80 0.69 10.99
N GLU A 89 -24.01 0.52 11.51
CA GLU A 89 -24.63 -0.80 11.62
C GLU A 89 -25.42 -1.11 10.34
N CYS A 90 -25.05 -2.19 9.66
CA CYS A 90 -25.83 -2.71 8.54
C CYS A 90 -27.08 -3.44 9.04
N ALA A 91 -28.14 -3.49 8.23
CA ALA A 91 -29.37 -4.25 8.51
C ALA A 91 -29.17 -5.77 8.74
N CYS A 92 -27.98 -6.33 8.51
CA CYS A 92 -27.63 -7.68 8.95
C CYS A 92 -27.08 -7.76 10.39
N GLY A 93 -27.12 -6.66 11.15
CA GLY A 93 -26.59 -6.56 12.52
C GLY A 93 -25.05 -6.58 12.58
N LYS A 94 -24.39 -6.15 11.51
CA LYS A 94 -22.91 -6.07 11.46
C LYS A 94 -22.48 -4.63 11.38
N THR A 95 -21.58 -4.25 12.28
CA THR A 95 -20.89 -2.96 12.25
C THR A 95 -19.82 -2.99 11.17
N LEU A 96 -19.79 -1.94 10.36
CA LEU A 96 -18.90 -1.77 9.22
C LEU A 96 -18.33 -0.36 9.24
N ASP A 97 -17.07 -0.23 8.89
CA ASP A 97 -16.50 1.09 8.62
C ASP A 97 -16.67 1.42 7.13
N VAL A 98 -17.47 2.46 6.85
CA VAL A 98 -17.87 2.82 5.48
C VAL A 98 -16.75 3.36 4.63
N GLN A 99 -15.59 3.67 5.23
CA GLN A 99 -14.40 4.07 4.50
C GLN A 99 -13.87 2.96 3.59
N PHE A 100 -14.05 1.70 3.99
CA PHE A 100 -13.47 0.55 3.30
C PHE A 100 -14.45 -0.15 2.34
N TRP A 101 -15.75 0.08 2.53
CA TRP A 101 -16.80 -0.71 1.89
C TRP A 101 -17.75 0.17 1.08
N LYS A 102 -18.14 -0.32 -0.12
CA LYS A 102 -19.25 0.24 -0.91
C LYS A 102 -20.55 -0.55 -0.71
N LEU A 103 -20.45 -1.81 -0.29
CA LEU A 103 -21.56 -2.69 0.07
C LEU A 103 -21.21 -3.42 1.36
N CYS A 104 -22.20 -3.95 2.07
CA CYS A 104 -21.94 -4.78 3.23
C CYS A 104 -21.23 -6.08 2.79
N PRO A 105 -20.00 -6.36 3.27
CA PRO A 105 -19.26 -7.57 2.92
C PRO A 105 -19.87 -8.85 3.49
N PHE A 106 -20.88 -8.76 4.36
CA PHE A 106 -21.58 -9.92 4.92
C PHE A 106 -22.90 -10.25 4.23
N CYS A 107 -23.60 -9.26 3.65
CA CYS A 107 -24.94 -9.48 3.08
C CYS A 107 -25.19 -8.81 1.72
N ALA A 108 -24.17 -8.18 1.12
CA ALA A 108 -24.23 -7.49 -0.17
C ALA A 108 -25.20 -6.29 -0.25
N ARG A 109 -25.83 -5.88 0.85
CA ARG A 109 -26.73 -4.72 0.88
C ARG A 109 -25.97 -3.41 0.82
N GLU A 110 -26.62 -2.39 0.28
CA GLU A 110 -26.12 -1.02 0.31
C GLU A 110 -25.94 -0.53 1.75
N ILE A 111 -24.82 0.16 1.95
CA ILE A 111 -24.47 0.85 3.18
C ILE A 111 -25.16 2.21 3.10
N LYS A 112 -26.21 2.41 3.92
CA LYS A 112 -26.88 3.71 4.03
C LYS A 112 -26.15 4.53 5.09
N PRO A 113 -25.53 5.67 4.70
CA PRO A 113 -24.93 6.58 5.66
C PRO A 113 -25.98 7.23 6.56
#